data_AF-A0A1Q8JV81-F1
#
_entry.id   AF-A0A1Q8JV81-F1
#
_cell.length_a   1.000
_cell.length_b   1.000
_cell.length_c   1.000
_cell.angle_alpha   90.00
_cell.angle_beta   90.00
_cell.angle_gamma   90.00
#
_symmetry.space_group_name_H-M   'P 1'
#
loop_
_entity.id
_entity.type
_entity.pdbx_description
1 polymer ?
#
loop_
_entity_poly.entity_id
_entity_poly.type
_entity_poly.pdbx_seq_one_letter_code
_entity_poly.pdbx_strand_id
1 'polypeptide(L)'
;MGRGLRWVGLLPVRAYRSVVGWYRDRPRQATRVLGAGAVVLAVLAVLFTVLQVQNMRTDSARNEARAVAEEVVPRLLSYDHRSIADEIDERTQQVGGRFRDDYTSLVRDIVIPASDRDQLVTQTSTAAVGTTEVSSPGQVQLMMFLNQTSTRAGQDQPTLSGSRVRVTMEQDGDHWLVSALDPV
;
A
#
# COMPACT_ATOMS: atom_id res chain seq x y z
N MET A 1 -25.85 -28.95 -67.54
CA MET A 1 -25.99 -30.27 -66.89
C MET A 1 -24.99 -30.38 -65.75
N GLY A 2 -25.49 -30.50 -64.51
CA GLY A 2 -24.90 -31.24 -63.38
C GLY A 2 -23.59 -30.77 -62.72
N ARG A 3 -23.71 -30.19 -61.51
CA ARG A 3 -23.19 -30.74 -60.22
C ARG A 3 -23.27 -29.69 -59.11
N GLY A 4 -24.26 -29.82 -58.24
CA GLY A 4 -24.33 -29.10 -56.96
C GLY A 4 -23.71 -29.96 -55.85
N LEU A 5 -22.73 -29.40 -55.14
CA LEU A 5 -22.14 -29.95 -53.93
C LEU A 5 -23.17 -29.94 -52.78
N ARG A 6 -23.46 -31.11 -52.22
CA ARG A 6 -24.18 -31.27 -50.95
C ARG A 6 -23.19 -31.68 -49.87
N TRP A 7 -22.94 -30.81 -48.89
CA TRP A 7 -22.51 -31.19 -47.54
C TRP A 7 -23.01 -30.12 -46.57
N VAL A 8 -24.08 -30.43 -45.81
CA VAL A 8 -24.48 -29.69 -44.61
C VAL A 8 -24.43 -30.67 -43.46
N GLY A 9 -23.57 -30.36 -42.49
CA GLY A 9 -23.28 -31.18 -41.32
C GLY A 9 -24.47 -31.32 -40.39
N LEU A 10 -24.55 -32.52 -39.81
CA LEU A 10 -25.45 -32.91 -38.73
C LEU A 10 -25.04 -32.21 -37.43
N LEU A 11 -25.95 -31.45 -36.82
CA LEU A 11 -25.93 -31.18 -35.39
C LEU A 11 -27.31 -31.55 -34.80
N PRO A 12 -27.37 -32.43 -33.78
CA PRO A 12 -28.63 -32.95 -33.25
C PRO A 12 -29.32 -31.92 -32.34
N VAL A 13 -30.50 -31.45 -32.77
CA VAL A 13 -31.38 -30.45 -32.09
C VAL A 13 -32.05 -31.00 -30.81
N ARG A 14 -31.51 -32.06 -30.18
CA ARG A 14 -32.17 -32.75 -29.05
C ARG A 14 -31.87 -32.19 -27.66
N ALA A 15 -30.88 -31.31 -27.50
CA ALA A 15 -30.48 -30.81 -26.17
C ALA A 15 -31.26 -29.58 -25.65
N TYR A 16 -32.05 -28.90 -26.48
CA TYR A 16 -32.69 -27.62 -26.08
C TYR A 16 -34.08 -27.77 -25.44
N ARG A 17 -34.75 -28.92 -25.63
CA ARG A 17 -36.18 -29.06 -25.34
C ARG A 17 -36.52 -29.48 -23.90
N SER A 18 -35.54 -29.79 -23.06
CA SER A 18 -35.78 -30.28 -21.69
C SER A 18 -35.87 -29.17 -20.63
N VAL A 19 -35.33 -27.97 -20.87
CA VAL A 19 -35.40 -26.87 -19.89
C VAL A 19 -36.78 -26.19 -19.89
N VAL A 20 -37.45 -26.14 -21.04
CA VAL A 20 -38.71 -25.39 -21.21
C VAL A 20 -39.96 -26.22 -20.85
N GLY A 21 -39.88 -27.55 -20.92
CA GLY A 21 -41.03 -28.44 -20.65
C GLY A 21 -41.40 -28.60 -19.17
N TRP A 22 -40.43 -28.51 -18.25
CA TRP A 22 -40.65 -28.73 -16.82
C TRP A 22 -41.42 -27.60 -16.13
N TYR A 23 -41.41 -26.39 -16.70
CA TYR A 23 -42.07 -25.20 -16.11
C TYR A 23 -43.60 -25.20 -16.22
N ARG A 24 -44.19 -26.09 -17.04
CA ARG A 24 -45.63 -26.07 -17.34
C ARG A 24 -46.51 -26.67 -16.24
N ASP A 25 -45.99 -27.59 -15.42
CA ASP A 25 -46.83 -28.39 -14.53
C ASP A 25 -46.77 -28.01 -13.03
N ARG A 26 -45.83 -27.14 -12.59
CA ARG A 26 -45.71 -26.71 -11.17
C ARG A 26 -45.26 -25.24 -10.98
N PRO A 27 -46.11 -24.24 -11.30
CA PRO A 27 -45.74 -22.82 -11.31
C PRO A 27 -45.27 -22.26 -9.95
N ARG A 28 -45.73 -22.84 -8.84
CA ARG A 28 -45.34 -22.44 -7.47
C ARG A 28 -43.93 -22.91 -7.08
N GLN A 29 -43.43 -24.00 -7.65
CA GLN A 29 -42.07 -24.50 -7.39
C GLN A 29 -41.06 -23.77 -8.27
N ALA A 30 -41.41 -23.54 -9.54
CA ALA A 30 -40.69 -22.69 -10.48
C ALA A 30 -40.38 -21.28 -9.93
N THR A 31 -41.39 -20.57 -9.41
CA THR A 31 -41.22 -19.23 -8.82
C THR A 31 -40.34 -19.22 -7.57
N ARG A 32 -40.40 -20.26 -6.73
CA ARG A 32 -39.52 -20.40 -5.56
C ARG A 32 -38.07 -20.65 -5.96
N VAL A 33 -37.82 -21.47 -6.97
CA VAL A 33 -36.46 -21.74 -7.49
C VAL A 33 -35.87 -20.49 -8.13
N LEU A 34 -36.66 -19.74 -8.91
CA LEU A 34 -36.22 -18.46 -9.48
C LEU A 34 -35.95 -17.41 -8.40
N GLY A 35 -36.83 -17.29 -7.40
CA GLY A 35 -36.63 -16.39 -6.27
C GLY A 35 -35.38 -16.73 -5.47
N ALA A 36 -35.16 -18.02 -5.15
CA ALA A 36 -33.94 -18.47 -4.48
C ALA A 36 -32.68 -18.19 -5.33
N GLY A 37 -32.74 -18.43 -6.64
CA GLY A 37 -31.65 -18.10 -7.56
C GLY A 37 -31.32 -16.61 -7.60
N ALA A 38 -32.34 -15.75 -7.63
CA ALA A 38 -32.15 -14.30 -7.60
C ALA A 38 -31.51 -13.81 -6.29
N VAL A 39 -31.91 -14.38 -5.14
CA VAL A 39 -31.30 -14.06 -3.84
C VAL A 39 -29.83 -14.48 -3.80
N VAL A 40 -29.51 -15.69 -4.28
CA VAL A 40 -28.11 -16.16 -4.35
C VAL A 40 -27.27 -15.24 -5.23
N LEU A 41 -27.77 -14.85 -6.41
CA LEU A 41 -27.07 -13.92 -7.30
C LEU A 41 -26.86 -12.54 -6.65
N ALA A 42 -27.85 -12.02 -5.93
CA ALA A 42 -27.73 -10.75 -5.22
C ALA A 42 -26.65 -10.82 -4.13
N VAL A 43 -26.61 -11.91 -3.35
CA VAL A 43 -25.57 -12.12 -2.32
C VAL A 43 -24.19 -12.21 -2.95
N LEU A 44 -24.03 -12.95 -4.05
CA LEU A 44 -22.76 -13.06 -4.77
C LEU A 44 -22.30 -11.72 -5.34
N ALA A 45 -23.22 -10.91 -5.90
CA ALA A 45 -22.92 -9.58 -6.40
C ALA A 45 -22.44 -8.66 -5.27
N VAL A 46 -23.11 -8.65 -4.12
CA VAL A 46 -22.69 -7.88 -2.95
C VAL A 46 -21.31 -8.31 -2.46
N LEU A 47 -21.07 -9.62 -2.31
CA LEU A 47 -19.77 -10.14 -1.90
C LEU A 47 -18.67 -9.74 -2.89
N PHE A 48 -18.93 -9.87 -4.20
CA PHE A 48 -18.00 -9.47 -5.24
C PHE A 48 -17.66 -7.97 -5.15
N THR A 49 -18.66 -7.10 -5.01
CA THR A 49 -18.43 -5.65 -4.86
C THR A 49 -17.64 -5.33 -3.60
N VAL A 50 -17.94 -5.96 -2.46
CA VAL A 50 -17.21 -5.75 -1.20
C VAL A 50 -15.74 -6.14 -1.36
N LEU A 51 -15.46 -7.31 -1.95
CA LEU A 51 -14.09 -7.76 -2.20
C LEU A 51 -13.34 -6.82 -3.16
N GLN A 52 -13.99 -6.36 -4.23
CA GLN A 52 -13.39 -5.40 -5.17
C GLN A 52 -13.04 -4.08 -4.49
N VAL A 53 -13.93 -3.52 -3.67
CA VAL A 53 -13.68 -2.27 -2.94
C VAL A 53 -12.54 -2.44 -1.93
N GLN A 54 -12.47 -3.58 -1.23
CA GLN A 54 -11.37 -3.85 -0.30
C GLN A 54 -10.03 -3.94 -1.02
N ASN A 55 -9.97 -4.63 -2.16
CA ASN A 55 -8.75 -4.72 -2.96
C ASN A 55 -8.29 -3.34 -3.44
N MET A 56 -9.20 -2.54 -4.00
CA MET A 56 -8.88 -1.17 -4.45
C MET A 56 -8.36 -0.30 -3.32
N ARG A 57 -8.96 -0.37 -2.12
CA ARG A 57 -8.49 0.37 -0.94
C ARG A 57 -7.10 -0.06 -0.49
N THR A 58 -6.83 -1.36 -0.55
CA THR A 58 -5.52 -1.92 -0.18
C THR A 58 -4.43 -1.50 -1.16
N ASP A 59 -4.73 -1.50 -2.46
CA ASP A 59 -3.82 -1.04 -3.51
C ASP A 59 -3.58 0.48 -3.42
N SER A 60 -4.62 1.26 -3.13
CA SER A 60 -4.49 2.71 -2.90
C SER A 60 -3.60 2.99 -1.70
N ALA A 61 -3.89 2.35 -0.56
CA ALA A 61 -3.11 2.49 0.67
C ALA A 61 -1.63 2.15 0.44
N ARG A 62 -1.36 1.04 -0.26
CA ARG A 62 -0.01 0.65 -0.65
C ARG A 62 0.72 1.76 -1.40
N ASN A 63 0.09 2.30 -2.44
CA ASN A 63 0.72 3.28 -3.32
C ASN A 63 0.91 4.64 -2.64
N GLU A 64 -0.11 5.10 -1.91
CA GLU A 64 -0.09 6.37 -1.18
C GLU A 64 0.94 6.34 -0.05
N ALA A 65 0.89 5.32 0.82
CA ALA A 65 1.83 5.18 1.93
C ALA A 65 3.28 5.10 1.41
N ARG A 66 3.51 4.38 0.32
CA ARG A 66 4.82 4.30 -0.33
C ARG A 66 5.29 5.67 -0.82
N ALA A 67 4.44 6.40 -1.54
CA ALA A 67 4.80 7.71 -2.09
C ALA A 67 5.15 8.70 -0.97
N VAL A 68 4.36 8.72 0.12
CA VAL A 68 4.64 9.57 1.27
C VAL A 68 5.93 9.15 1.99
N ALA A 69 6.15 7.84 2.18
CA ALA A 69 7.37 7.35 2.81
C ALA A 69 8.63 7.69 2.01
N GLU A 70 8.58 7.60 0.67
CA GLU A 70 9.68 7.95 -0.23
C GLU A 70 10.12 9.42 -0.06
N GLU A 71 9.22 10.31 0.35
CA GLU A 71 9.49 11.73 0.60
C GLU A 71 9.85 12.03 2.07
N VAL A 72 9.12 11.44 3.01
CA VAL A 72 9.21 11.78 4.43
C VAL A 72 10.41 11.11 5.09
N VAL A 73 10.63 9.81 4.84
CA VAL A 73 11.67 9.05 5.57
C VAL A 73 13.08 9.58 5.31
N PRO A 74 13.50 9.90 4.07
CA PRO A 74 14.82 10.50 3.84
C PRO A 74 14.97 11.85 4.54
N ARG A 75 13.90 12.66 4.62
CA ARG A 75 13.93 13.91 5.38
C ARG A 75 14.16 13.64 6.85
N LEU A 76 13.35 12.76 7.47
CA LEU A 76 13.49 12.42 8.90
C LEU A 76 14.89 11.92 9.27
N LEU A 77 15.58 11.23 8.35
CA LEU A 77 16.92 10.66 8.53
C LEU A 77 18.05 11.58 8.03
N SER A 78 17.72 12.75 7.50
CA SER A 78 18.68 13.79 7.14
C SER A 78 18.74 14.86 8.23
N TYR A 79 19.92 15.36 8.55
CA TYR A 79 20.11 16.39 9.56
C TYR A 79 21.25 17.31 9.19
N ASP A 80 21.08 18.58 9.51
CA ASP A 80 22.08 19.62 9.35
C ASP A 80 22.18 20.34 10.67
N HIS A 81 23.36 20.33 11.31
CA HIS A 81 23.58 21.00 12.59
C HIS A 81 23.13 22.47 12.61
N ARG A 82 23.05 23.13 11.44
CA ARG A 82 22.65 24.54 11.30
C ARG A 82 21.14 24.77 11.37
N SER A 83 20.32 23.77 11.06
CA SER A 83 18.86 23.95 10.91
C SER A 83 18.02 22.91 11.64
N ILE A 84 18.59 21.78 12.05
CA ILE A 84 17.84 20.66 12.64
C ILE A 84 17.06 21.06 13.91
N ALA A 85 17.56 22.03 14.68
CA ALA A 85 16.90 22.53 15.87
C ALA A 85 15.60 23.29 15.55
N ASP A 86 15.56 24.00 14.43
CA ASP A 86 14.41 24.79 13.99
C ASP A 86 13.40 23.93 13.21
N GLU A 87 13.87 22.89 12.52
CA GLU A 87 13.05 22.04 11.65
C GLU A 87 12.31 20.90 12.39
N ILE A 88 12.73 20.56 13.62
CA ILE A 88 12.22 19.35 14.30
C ILE A 88 10.71 19.39 14.55
N ASP A 89 10.15 20.56 14.86
CA ASP A 89 8.72 20.72 15.14
C ASP A 89 7.87 20.56 13.88
N GLU A 90 8.38 20.91 12.71
CA GLU A 90 7.71 20.62 11.43
C GLU A 90 7.80 19.13 11.11
N ARG A 91 8.98 18.54 11.26
CA ARG A 91 9.23 17.13 10.94
C ARG A 91 8.38 16.17 11.75
N THR A 92 8.19 16.47 13.04
CA THR A 92 7.35 15.65 13.93
C THR A 92 5.87 15.61 13.53
N GLN A 93 5.40 16.55 12.71
CA GLN A 93 4.03 16.51 12.16
C GLN A 93 3.85 15.35 11.17
N GLN A 94 4.94 14.87 10.55
CA GLN A 94 4.95 13.72 9.64
C GLN A 94 5.13 12.37 10.36
N VAL A 95 5.18 12.40 11.69
CA VAL A 95 5.42 11.24 12.54
C VAL A 95 4.18 10.97 13.39
N GLY A 96 3.71 9.74 13.42
CA GLY A 96 2.46 9.34 14.08
C GLY A 96 2.69 8.53 15.35
N GLY A 97 1.62 8.40 16.14
CA GLY A 97 1.56 7.52 17.30
C GLY A 97 2.64 7.78 18.35
N ARG A 98 2.99 6.73 19.11
CA ARG A 98 4.04 6.79 20.15
C ARG A 98 5.43 7.11 19.60
N PHE A 99 5.67 6.75 18.33
CA PHE A 99 6.96 6.98 17.69
C PHE A 99 7.28 8.48 17.53
N ARG A 100 6.27 9.35 17.51
CA ARG A 100 6.48 10.81 17.54
C ARG A 100 7.29 11.23 18.77
N ASP A 101 6.94 10.73 19.94
CA ASP A 101 7.61 11.09 21.20
C ASP A 101 9.04 10.54 21.22
N ASP A 102 9.20 9.26 20.87
CA ASP A 102 10.52 8.61 20.79
C ASP A 102 11.45 9.32 19.78
N TYR A 103 10.94 9.64 18.59
CA TYR A 103 11.68 10.40 17.58
C TYR A 103 12.07 11.79 18.09
N THR A 104 11.14 12.50 18.72
CA THR A 104 11.39 13.86 19.23
C THR A 104 12.46 13.86 20.30
N SER A 105 12.38 12.95 21.28
CA SER A 105 13.39 12.80 22.32
C SER A 105 14.75 12.39 21.74
N LEU A 106 14.80 11.41 20.84
CA LEU A 106 16.05 11.02 20.19
C LEU A 106 16.72 12.20 19.48
N VAL A 107 15.94 12.97 18.70
CA VAL A 107 16.50 14.11 17.97
C VAL A 107 16.97 15.19 18.93
N ARG A 108 16.12 15.61 19.88
CA ARG A 108 16.44 16.72 20.80
C ARG A 108 17.57 16.40 21.77
N ASP A 109 17.58 15.19 22.31
CA ASP A 109 18.48 14.84 23.41
C ASP A 109 19.81 14.24 22.92
N ILE A 110 19.82 13.65 21.72
CA ILE A 110 20.99 12.92 21.19
C ILE A 110 21.49 13.54 19.89
N VAL A 111 20.63 13.67 18.87
CA VAL A 111 21.07 14.08 17.52
C VAL A 111 21.49 15.54 17.47
N ILE A 112 20.70 16.46 18.02
CA ILE A 112 21.02 17.90 18.03
C ILE A 112 22.36 18.14 18.75
N PRO A 113 22.57 17.68 20.01
CA PRO A 113 23.85 17.92 20.71
C PRO A 113 25.05 17.26 20.04
N ALA A 114 24.88 16.06 19.45
CA ALA A 114 25.96 15.39 18.73
C ALA A 114 26.29 16.12 17.42
N SER A 115 25.29 16.53 16.65
CA SER A 115 25.49 17.21 15.37
C SER A 115 26.14 18.58 15.54
N ASP A 116 25.81 19.34 16.59
CA ASP A 116 26.43 20.64 16.88
C ASP A 116 27.91 20.50 17.26
N ARG A 117 28.22 19.55 18.16
CA ARG A 117 29.60 19.26 18.57
C ARG A 117 30.50 18.91 17.38
N ASP A 118 29.96 18.12 16.46
CA ASP A 118 30.70 17.50 15.37
C ASP A 118 30.54 18.22 14.02
N GLN A 119 29.74 19.30 14.00
CA GLN A 119 29.31 20.03 12.80
C GLN A 119 28.83 19.07 11.70
N LEU A 120 27.99 18.13 12.10
CA LEU A 120 27.57 17.02 11.26
C LEU A 120 26.46 17.45 10.30
N VAL A 121 26.61 17.04 9.04
CA VAL A 121 25.60 17.17 8.00
C VAL A 121 25.42 15.80 7.34
N THR A 122 24.20 15.26 7.39
CA THR A 122 23.84 14.00 6.77
C THR A 122 22.68 14.20 5.83
N GLN A 123 22.89 13.75 4.59
CA GLN A 123 21.88 13.74 3.53
C GLN A 123 21.51 12.31 3.21
N THR A 124 20.22 12.01 3.28
CA THR A 124 19.67 10.69 2.96
C THR A 124 18.91 10.76 1.64
N SER A 125 19.07 9.76 0.79
CA SER A 125 18.28 9.58 -0.43
C SER A 125 17.74 8.16 -0.52
N THR A 126 16.57 8.02 -1.15
CA THR A 126 15.94 6.72 -1.36
C THR A 126 16.57 6.01 -2.55
N ALA A 127 17.14 4.83 -2.31
CA ALA A 127 17.65 3.96 -3.36
C ALA A 127 16.55 3.02 -3.90
N ALA A 128 15.73 2.45 -3.02
CA ALA A 128 14.60 1.61 -3.38
C ALA A 128 13.58 1.52 -2.24
N VAL A 129 12.32 1.29 -2.59
CA VAL A 129 11.23 1.00 -1.63
C VAL A 129 10.39 -0.16 -2.15
N GLY A 130 10.04 -1.06 -1.25
CA GLY A 130 9.07 -2.13 -1.50
C GLY A 130 8.08 -2.25 -0.36
N THR A 131 6.82 -2.51 -0.68
CA THR A 131 5.81 -2.83 0.34
C THR A 131 5.98 -4.26 0.80
N THR A 132 6.19 -4.45 2.11
CA THR A 132 6.33 -5.78 2.72
C THR A 132 5.00 -6.33 3.19
N GLU A 133 4.13 -5.46 3.73
CA GLU A 133 2.82 -5.86 4.27
C GLU A 133 1.81 -4.72 4.16
N VAL A 134 0.54 -5.07 3.95
CA VAL A 134 -0.59 -4.14 4.14
C VAL A 134 -1.54 -4.80 5.13
N SER A 135 -1.39 -4.43 6.42
CA SER A 135 -2.15 -5.06 7.50
C SER A 135 -3.60 -4.58 7.52
N SER A 136 -3.86 -3.34 7.06
CA SER A 136 -5.19 -2.79 6.82
C SER A 136 -5.13 -1.64 5.80
N PRO A 137 -6.26 -1.13 5.29
CA PRO A 137 -6.25 0.07 4.43
C PRO A 137 -5.63 1.32 5.07
N GLY A 138 -5.43 1.35 6.40
CA GLY A 138 -4.79 2.47 7.10
C GLY A 138 -3.42 2.14 7.70
N GLN A 139 -2.85 0.96 7.41
CA GLN A 139 -1.53 0.59 7.92
C GLN A 139 -0.75 -0.23 6.91
N VAL A 140 0.44 0.27 6.54
CA VAL A 140 1.31 -0.31 5.52
C VAL A 140 2.72 -0.41 6.07
N GLN A 141 3.34 -1.58 5.93
CA GLN A 141 4.76 -1.76 6.21
C GLN A 141 5.55 -1.77 4.91
N LEU A 142 6.66 -1.04 4.92
CA LEU A 142 7.57 -0.87 3.80
C LEU A 142 8.98 -1.29 4.20
N MET A 143 9.75 -1.76 3.24
CA MET A 143 11.20 -1.89 3.32
C MET A 143 11.81 -0.81 2.45
N MET A 144 12.66 0.03 3.04
CA MET A 144 13.39 1.07 2.32
C MET A 144 14.88 0.79 2.37
N PHE A 145 15.53 0.97 1.22
CA PHE A 145 16.96 0.99 1.04
C PHE A 145 17.36 2.43 0.79
N LEU A 146 18.27 2.94 1.61
CA LEU A 146 18.64 4.35 1.65
C LEU A 146 20.14 4.51 1.48
N ASN A 147 20.56 5.57 0.81
CA ASN A 147 21.95 6.00 0.75
C ASN A 147 22.10 7.24 1.62
N GLN A 148 23.15 7.28 2.44
CA GLN A 148 23.42 8.39 3.34
C GLN A 148 24.83 8.92 3.10
N THR A 149 24.92 10.22 2.86
CA THR A 149 26.18 10.93 2.73
C THR A 149 26.35 11.84 3.95
N SER A 150 27.39 11.60 4.74
CA SER A 150 27.68 12.33 5.97
C SER A 150 29.00 13.09 5.89
N THR A 151 29.00 14.33 6.34
CA THR A 151 30.17 15.20 6.42
C THR A 151 30.27 15.82 7.82
N ARG A 152 31.47 15.88 8.38
CA ARG A 152 31.78 16.50 9.68
C ARG A 152 32.93 17.48 9.51
N ALA A 153 33.01 18.49 10.38
CA ALA A 153 34.18 19.37 10.40
C ALA A 153 35.48 18.63 10.68
N GLY A 154 36.53 18.98 9.93
CA GLY A 154 37.84 18.34 10.01
C GLY A 154 37.95 16.99 9.30
N GLN A 155 36.90 16.56 8.58
CA GLN A 155 36.95 15.38 7.72
C GLN A 155 37.19 15.78 6.26
N ASP A 156 38.21 15.21 5.63
CA ASP A 156 38.62 15.61 4.26
C ASP A 156 37.63 15.18 3.17
N GLN A 157 36.89 14.08 3.37
CA GLN A 157 35.98 13.52 2.38
C GLN A 157 34.67 13.03 3.03
N PRO A 158 33.49 13.28 2.40
CA PRO A 158 32.23 12.74 2.88
C PRO A 158 32.23 11.21 2.94
N THR A 159 31.54 10.64 3.92
CA THR A 159 31.32 9.20 4.04
C THR A 159 29.98 8.83 3.41
N LEU A 160 29.98 7.84 2.51
CA LEU A 160 28.77 7.23 1.97
C LEU A 160 28.49 5.91 2.68
N SER A 161 27.29 5.74 3.20
CA SER A 161 26.80 4.49 3.78
C SER A 161 25.44 4.11 3.18
N GLY A 162 25.16 2.81 3.12
CA GLY A 162 23.84 2.29 2.82
C GLY A 162 23.11 1.92 4.11
N SER A 163 21.80 2.17 4.16
CA SER A 163 20.92 1.80 5.27
C SER A 163 19.71 1.02 4.77
N ARG A 164 19.19 0.13 5.61
CA ARG A 164 17.99 -0.67 5.38
C ARG A 164 17.07 -0.50 6.58
N VAL A 165 15.87 0.02 6.33
CA VAL A 165 14.90 0.30 7.38
C VAL A 165 13.54 -0.28 7.02
N ARG A 166 12.94 -0.97 7.98
CA ARG A 166 11.51 -1.27 7.96
C ARG A 166 10.78 -0.03 8.45
N VAL A 167 9.78 0.39 7.68
CA VAL A 167 8.98 1.58 7.95
C VAL A 167 7.54 1.15 8.14
N THR A 168 6.92 1.56 9.24
CA THR A 168 5.48 1.43 9.42
C THR A 168 4.84 2.77 9.13
N MET A 169 3.90 2.78 8.19
CA MET A 169 3.08 3.93 7.84
C MET A 169 1.68 3.72 8.39
N GLU A 170 1.12 4.73 9.04
CA GLU A 170 -0.26 4.75 9.54
C GLU A 170 -1.01 5.95 8.98
N GLN A 171 -2.25 5.71 8.56
CA GLN A 171 -3.13 6.76 8.09
C GLN A 171 -3.88 7.38 9.27
N ASP A 172 -3.75 8.70 9.43
CA ASP A 172 -4.51 9.51 10.37
C ASP A 172 -5.29 10.58 9.58
N GLY A 173 -6.62 10.42 9.54
CA GLY A 173 -7.48 11.19 8.64
C GLY A 173 -7.09 10.98 7.17
N ASP A 174 -6.72 12.08 6.50
CA ASP A 174 -6.29 12.09 5.10
C ASP A 174 -4.75 12.07 4.94
N HIS A 175 -4.00 11.91 6.03
CA HIS A 175 -2.54 11.97 6.05
C HIS A 175 -1.91 10.62 6.38
N TRP A 176 -0.85 10.27 5.66
CA TRP A 176 0.01 9.15 6.01
C TRP A 176 1.16 9.65 6.87
N LEU A 177 1.36 9.01 8.03
CA LEU A 177 2.39 9.34 9.00
C LEU A 177 3.33 8.16 9.20
N VAL A 178 4.61 8.45 9.44
CA VAL A 178 5.57 7.42 9.85
C VAL A 178 5.30 7.07 11.31
N SER A 179 4.88 5.84 11.61
CA SER A 179 4.59 5.38 12.97
C SER A 179 5.67 4.46 13.56
N ALA A 180 6.64 4.01 12.75
CA ALA A 180 7.85 3.33 13.23
C ALA A 180 8.96 3.32 12.16
N LEU A 181 10.22 3.33 12.61
CA LEU A 181 11.42 3.09 11.80
C LEU A 181 12.35 2.11 12.52
N ASP A 182 12.48 0.90 11.99
CA ASP A 182 13.31 -0.16 12.56
C ASP A 182 14.48 -0.51 11.63
N PRO A 183 15.75 -0.42 12.07
CA PRO A 183 16.91 -0.94 11.33
C PRO A 183 16.83 -2.46 11.12
N VAL A 184 17.44 -2.97 10.02
CA VAL A 184 17.40 -4.39 9.62
C VAL A 184 18.78 -5.00 9.36
#